data_AF-A0A2Z3GNF2-F1
#
_entry.id   AF-A0A2Z3GNF2-F1
#
_cell.length_a   1.000
_cell.length_b   1.000
_cell.length_c   1.000
_cell.angle_alpha   90.00
_cell.angle_beta   90.00
_cell.angle_gamma   90.00
#
_symmetry.space_group_name_H-M   'P 1'
#
loop_
_entity.id
_entity.type
_entity.pdbx_description
1 polymer ?
#
loop_
_entity_poly.entity_id
_entity_poly.type
_entity_poly.pdbx_seq_one_letter_code
_entity_poly.pdbx_strand_id
1 'polypeptide(L)'
;MKLENTQVQMRKGILEFCILEIIARGEAYASDMLEELTVARMIVVEGTLYPLLTRLKNAALLDYTWKESTSGPPRKYYVLTPAGAQFLQELRDTWEEMALSVGIIRQGRPPGDTR
;
A
#
# COMPACT_ATOMS: atom_id res chain seq x y z
N MET A 1 1.64 26.08 -6.61
CA MET A 1 1.75 24.69 -6.10
C MET A 1 3.23 24.43 -5.82
N LYS A 2 3.62 23.89 -4.66
CA LYS A 2 5.02 23.50 -4.38
C LYS A 2 5.25 22.07 -4.84
N LEU A 3 6.39 21.80 -5.51
CA LEU A 3 6.74 20.47 -6.03
C LEU A 3 6.63 19.38 -4.96
N GLU A 4 7.17 19.66 -3.78
CA GLU A 4 7.15 18.76 -2.62
C GLU A 4 5.72 18.37 -2.22
N ASN A 5 4.79 19.32 -2.22
CA ASN A 5 3.39 19.05 -1.89
C ASN A 5 2.77 18.07 -2.90
N THR A 6 3.02 18.26 -4.20
CA THR A 6 2.51 17.37 -5.24
C THR A 6 3.07 15.96 -5.09
N GLN A 7 4.38 15.83 -4.86
CA GLN A 7 5.02 14.52 -4.64
C GLN A 7 4.46 13.79 -3.42
N VAL A 8 4.20 14.52 -2.33
CA VAL A 8 3.58 13.96 -1.12
C VAL A 8 2.17 13.46 -1.41
N GLN A 9 1.36 14.20 -2.16
CA GLN A 9 0.01 13.76 -2.51
C GLN A 9 0.02 12.51 -3.39
N MET A 10 0.93 12.42 -4.37
CA MET A 10 1.09 11.23 -5.21
C MET A 10 1.41 9.99 -4.36
N ARG A 11 2.37 10.10 -3.41
CA ARG A 11 2.72 8.99 -2.50
C ARG A 11 1.58 8.62 -1.56
N LYS A 12 0.86 9.61 -1.01
CA LYS A 12 -0.30 9.35 -0.16
C LYS A 12 -1.41 8.59 -0.91
N GLY A 13 -1.62 8.91 -2.19
CA GLY A 13 -2.64 8.26 -3.02
C GLY A 13 -2.42 6.75 -3.20
N ILE A 14 -1.17 6.28 -3.18
CA ILE A 14 -0.84 4.87 -3.40
C ILE A 14 -0.46 4.12 -2.12
N LEU A 15 -0.39 4.81 -0.98
CA LEU A 15 0.10 4.21 0.27
C LEU A 15 -0.74 3.02 0.74
N GLU A 16 -2.07 3.11 0.62
CA GLU A 16 -2.98 2.01 0.95
C GLU A 16 -2.68 0.76 0.13
N PHE A 17 -2.53 0.93 -1.19
CA PHE A 17 -2.16 -0.14 -2.09
C PHE A 17 -0.82 -0.79 -1.70
N CYS A 18 0.20 0.02 -1.41
CA CYS A 18 1.51 -0.49 -0.98
C CYS A 18 1.43 -1.32 0.32
N ILE A 19 0.63 -0.89 1.30
CA ILE A 19 0.47 -1.62 2.56
C ILE A 19 -0.24 -2.96 2.34
N LEU A 20 -1.30 -2.96 1.53
CA LEU A 20 -2.00 -4.20 1.18
C LEU A 20 -1.09 -5.18 0.43
N GLU A 21 -0.23 -4.69 -0.48
CA GLU A 21 0.79 -5.51 -1.16
C GLU A 21 1.81 -6.15 -0.21
N ILE A 22 2.24 -5.43 0.83
CA ILE A 22 3.16 -5.98 1.84
C ILE A 22 2.46 -7.11 2.61
N ILE A 23 1.23 -6.86 3.09
CA ILE A 23 0.44 -7.84 3.87
C ILE A 23 0.00 -9.03 2.99
N ALA A 24 -0.10 -8.88 1.67
CA ALA A 24 -0.48 -9.98 0.78
C ALA A 24 0.54 -11.13 0.74
N ARG A 25 1.80 -10.86 1.11
CA ARG A 25 2.89 -11.85 1.11
C ARG A 25 2.87 -12.76 2.33
N GLY A 26 2.06 -12.42 3.33
CA GLY A 26 1.99 -13.10 4.62
C GLY A 26 1.64 -12.12 5.73
N GLU A 27 1.52 -12.63 6.94
CA GLU A 27 1.29 -11.78 8.11
C GLU A 27 2.41 -10.74 8.30
N ALA A 28 2.05 -9.50 8.60
CA ALA A 28 3.02 -8.41 8.70
C ALA A 28 2.84 -7.61 10.00
N TYR A 29 3.95 -7.30 10.67
CA TYR A 29 3.97 -6.39 11.80
C TYR A 29 4.22 -4.95 11.33
N ALA A 30 3.72 -3.98 12.10
CA ALA A 30 3.76 -2.57 11.73
C ALA A 30 5.19 -2.04 11.54
N SER A 31 6.18 -2.48 12.33
CA SER A 31 7.56 -2.06 12.13
C SER A 31 8.11 -2.56 10.79
N ASP A 32 7.81 -3.80 10.43
CA ASP A 32 8.32 -4.44 9.22
C ASP A 32 7.73 -3.74 7.99
N MET A 33 6.44 -3.38 8.05
CA MET A 33 5.79 -2.54 7.02
C MET A 33 6.46 -1.17 6.89
N LEU A 34 6.77 -0.50 8.01
CA LEU A 34 7.44 0.81 7.98
C LEU A 34 8.86 0.70 7.38
N GLU A 35 9.61 -0.33 7.74
CA GLU A 35 10.94 -0.59 7.21
C GLU A 35 10.91 -0.79 5.70
N GLU A 36 10.03 -1.67 5.19
CA GLU A 36 9.88 -1.90 3.76
C GLU A 36 9.46 -0.61 3.00
N LEU A 37 8.52 0.15 3.55
CA LEU A 37 8.10 1.43 2.97
C LEU A 37 9.27 2.43 2.93
N THR A 38 10.07 2.52 3.99
CA THR A 38 11.25 3.39 4.03
C THR A 38 12.27 3.01 2.97
N VAL A 39 12.58 1.72 2.81
CA VAL A 39 13.48 1.21 1.75
C VAL A 39 12.94 1.57 0.36
N ALA A 40 11.62 1.49 0.17
CA ALA A 40 10.94 1.90 -1.06
C ALA A 40 10.85 3.43 -1.26
N ARG A 41 11.45 4.24 -0.38
CA ARG A 41 11.38 5.72 -0.37
C ARG A 41 9.95 6.26 -0.18
N MET A 42 9.08 5.44 0.43
CA MET A 42 7.75 5.81 0.91
C MET A 42 7.86 6.19 2.39
N ILE A 43 8.26 7.43 2.66
CA ILE A 43 8.46 7.89 4.04
C ILE A 43 7.12 8.03 4.75
N VAL A 44 6.87 7.13 5.71
CA VAL A 44 5.64 7.03 6.50
C VAL A 44 6.02 6.91 7.97
N VAL A 45 5.22 7.53 8.83
CA VAL A 45 5.38 7.44 10.29
C VAL A 45 4.22 6.64 10.89
N GLU A 46 4.41 6.11 12.09
CA GLU A 46 3.40 5.34 12.83
C GLU A 46 2.04 6.05 12.90
N GLY A 47 2.04 7.36 13.16
CA GLY A 47 0.82 8.18 13.22
C GLY A 47 0.04 8.26 11.91
N THR A 48 0.62 7.82 10.79
CA THR A 48 -0.07 7.65 9.50
C THR A 48 -0.46 6.19 9.26
N LEU A 49 0.42 5.25 9.62
CA LEU A 49 0.20 3.82 9.39
C LEU A 49 -0.94 3.26 10.25
N TYR A 50 -0.94 3.49 11.56
CA TYR A 50 -1.93 2.87 12.45
C TYR A 50 -3.39 3.30 12.19
N PRO A 51 -3.69 4.59 11.90
CA PRO A 51 -5.03 4.98 11.48
C PRO A 51 -5.47 4.30 10.18
N LEU A 52 -4.54 4.11 9.23
CA LEU A 52 -4.82 3.43 7.97
C LEU A 52 -5.12 1.94 8.19
N LEU A 53 -4.30 1.24 8.96
CA LEU A 53 -4.54 -0.16 9.33
C LEU A 53 -5.88 -0.32 10.06
N THR A 54 -6.23 0.63 10.94
CA THR A 54 -7.52 0.66 11.64
C THR A 54 -8.68 0.82 10.66
N ARG A 55 -8.58 1.72 9.69
CA ARG A 55 -9.60 1.90 8.65
C ARG A 55 -9.76 0.65 7.78
N LEU A 56 -8.66 0.04 7.36
CA LEU A 56 -8.67 -1.18 6.55
C LEU A 56 -9.27 -2.38 7.31
N LYS A 57 -8.99 -2.52 8.61
CA LYS A 57 -9.64 -3.51 9.47
C LYS A 57 -11.14 -3.24 9.61
N ASN A 58 -11.53 -1.98 9.86
CA ASN A 58 -12.94 -1.60 9.99
C ASN A 58 -13.74 -1.80 8.68
N ALA A 59 -13.06 -1.73 7.54
CA ALA A 59 -13.61 -2.08 6.23
C ALA A 59 -13.61 -3.60 5.94
N ALA A 60 -13.25 -4.43 6.93
CA ALA A 60 -13.11 -5.89 6.81
C ALA A 60 -12.11 -6.37 5.75
N LEU A 61 -11.17 -5.51 5.33
CA LEU A 61 -10.11 -5.87 4.38
C LEU A 61 -8.90 -6.51 5.09
N LEU A 62 -8.68 -6.15 6.34
CA LEU A 62 -7.63 -6.72 7.19
C LEU A 62 -8.22 -7.38 8.43
N ASP A 63 -7.51 -8.36 8.95
CA ASP A 63 -7.61 -8.78 10.34
C ASP A 63 -6.22 -8.76 11.01
N TYR A 64 -6.15 -9.08 12.31
CA TYR A 64 -4.88 -9.29 12.98
C TYR A 64 -4.96 -10.43 13.99
N THR A 65 -3.81 -11.06 14.22
CA THR A 65 -3.60 -11.97 15.35
C THR A 65 -2.64 -11.34 16.35
N TRP A 66 -2.80 -11.68 17.62
CA TRP A 66 -1.81 -11.36 18.64
C TRP A 66 -0.75 -12.45 18.68
N LYS A 67 0.51 -12.06 18.64
CA LYS A 67 1.65 -12.95 18.87
C LYS A 67 2.44 -12.50 20.07
N GLU A 68 2.85 -13.45 20.89
CA GLU A 68 3.79 -13.19 21.96
C GLU A 68 5.11 -12.67 21.38
N SER A 69 5.67 -11.67 22.04
CA SER A 69 6.98 -11.14 21.71
C SER A 69 8.00 -11.81 22.63
N THR A 70 9.20 -12.10 22.13
CA THR A 70 10.32 -12.58 22.95
C THR A 70 10.73 -11.58 24.03
N SER A 71 10.40 -10.30 23.83
CA SER A 71 10.50 -9.24 24.83
C SER A 71 9.41 -8.18 24.62
N GLY A 72 8.77 -7.74 25.70
CA GLY A 72 7.73 -6.69 25.66
C GLY A 72 6.31 -7.20 25.41
N PRO A 73 5.35 -6.30 25.15
CA PRO A 73 3.94 -6.64 25.01
C PRO A 73 3.68 -7.48 23.74
N PRO A 74 2.56 -8.22 23.70
CA PRO A 74 2.11 -8.91 22.48
C PRO A 74 2.05 -7.97 21.28
N ARG A 75 2.42 -8.48 20.10
CA ARG A 75 2.43 -7.74 18.84
C ARG A 75 1.23 -8.14 17.99
N LYS A 76 0.67 -7.16 17.26
CA LYS A 76 -0.38 -7.41 16.27
C LYS A 76 0.26 -7.72 14.92
N TYR A 77 0.01 -8.89 14.38
CA TYR A 77 0.39 -9.26 13.02
C TYR A 77 -0.86 -9.19 12.14
N TYR A 78 -0.82 -8.31 11.13
CA TYR A 78 -1.93 -8.05 10.23
C TYR A 78 -1.92 -9.03 9.06
N VAL A 79 -3.10 -9.43 8.62
CA VAL A 79 -3.32 -10.34 7.49
C VAL A 79 -4.45 -9.83 6.62
N LEU A 80 -4.41 -10.14 5.32
CA LEU A 80 -5.55 -9.91 4.43
C LEU A 80 -6.68 -10.86 4.80
N THR A 81 -7.92 -10.36 4.79
CA THR A 81 -9.11 -11.21 4.73
C THR A 81 -9.33 -11.69 3.29
N PRO A 82 -10.24 -12.66 3.05
CA PRO A 82 -10.64 -12.99 1.67
C PRO A 82 -11.18 -11.78 0.89
N ALA A 83 -11.96 -10.90 1.55
CA ALA A 83 -12.44 -9.66 0.95
C ALA A 83 -11.29 -8.68 0.65
N GLY A 84 -10.31 -8.58 1.55
CA GLY A 84 -9.10 -7.78 1.34
C GLY A 84 -8.25 -8.27 0.17
N ALA A 85 -8.12 -9.58 -0.01
CA ALA A 85 -7.41 -10.17 -1.13
C ALA A 85 -8.10 -9.87 -2.47
N GLN A 86 -9.43 -9.99 -2.54
CA GLN A 86 -10.19 -9.60 -3.73
C GLN A 86 -10.06 -8.11 -4.03
N PHE A 87 -10.22 -7.26 -3.02
CA PHE A 87 -10.07 -5.81 -3.15
C PHE A 87 -8.67 -5.42 -3.65
N LEU A 88 -7.61 -6.07 -3.12
CA LEU A 88 -6.26 -5.85 -3.60
C LEU A 88 -6.10 -6.25 -5.07
N GLN A 89 -6.74 -7.33 -5.53
CA GLN A 89 -6.68 -7.71 -6.93
C GLN A 89 -7.27 -6.62 -7.84
N GLU A 90 -8.42 -6.04 -7.48
CA GLU A 90 -9.02 -4.92 -8.22
C GLU A 90 -8.11 -3.68 -8.21
N LEU A 91 -7.41 -3.41 -7.11
CA LEU A 91 -6.41 -2.34 -7.04
C LEU A 91 -5.18 -2.60 -7.91
N ARG A 92 -4.72 -3.85 -8.04
CA ARG A 92 -3.62 -4.21 -8.94
C ARG A 92 -3.99 -3.89 -10.38
N ASP A 93 -5.17 -4.31 -10.82
CA ASP A 93 -5.68 -4.05 -12.16
C ASP A 93 -5.76 -2.54 -12.42
N THR A 94 -6.28 -1.78 -11.46
CA THR A 94 -6.36 -0.30 -11.51
C THR A 94 -4.97 0.33 -11.61
N TRP A 95 -4.00 -0.16 -10.84
CA TRP A 95 -2.62 0.34 -10.86
C TRP A 95 -1.95 0.10 -12.21
N GLU A 96 -2.11 -1.09 -12.78
CA GLU A 96 -1.55 -1.45 -14.08
C GLU A 96 -2.12 -0.54 -15.19
N GLU A 97 -3.44 -0.33 -15.22
CA GLU A 97 -4.09 0.56 -16.18
C GLU A 97 -3.60 2.02 -16.03
N MET A 98 -3.49 2.50 -14.79
CA MET A 98 -3.02 3.86 -14.51
C MET A 98 -1.55 4.03 -14.91
N ALA A 99 -0.69 3.07 -14.59
CA ALA A 99 0.73 3.09 -14.95
C ALA A 99 0.91 3.08 -16.48
N LEU A 100 0.14 2.26 -17.18
CA LEU A 100 0.10 2.23 -18.65
C LEU A 100 -0.32 3.59 -19.21
N SER A 101 -1.44 4.14 -18.72
CA SER A 101 -1.98 5.43 -19.16
C SER A 101 -0.98 6.58 -18.97
N VAL A 102 -0.33 6.64 -17.81
CA VAL A 102 0.74 7.62 -17.54
C VAL A 102 1.93 7.40 -18.49
N GLY A 103 2.30 6.15 -18.76
CA GLY A 103 3.33 5.80 -19.74
C GLY A 103 3.04 6.35 -21.13
N ILE A 104 1.82 6.13 -21.62
CA ILE A 104 1.34 6.62 -22.93
C ILE A 104 1.40 8.14 -22.99
N ILE A 105 0.86 8.82 -21.98
CA ILE A 105 0.84 10.29 -21.91
C ILE A 105 2.27 10.85 -21.90
N ARG A 106 3.19 10.24 -21.16
CA ARG A 106 4.59 10.67 -21.09
C ARG A 106 5.36 10.47 -22.39
N GLN A 107 5.01 9.46 -23.18
CA GLN A 107 5.66 9.15 -24.45
C GLN A 107 5.02 9.86 -25.64
N GLY A 108 3.82 10.46 -25.46
CA GLY A 108 3.12 11.21 -26.50
C GLY A 108 2.61 10.36 -27.67
N ARG A 109 2.58 9.02 -27.54
CA ARG A 109 2.11 8.10 -28.59
C ARG A 109 1.44 6.87 -27.98
N PRO A 110 0.27 6.43 -28.47
CA PRO A 110 -0.27 5.14 -28.11
C PRO A 110 0.59 4.00 -28.72
N PRO A 111 0.76 2.86 -28.03
CA PRO A 111 1.37 1.68 -28.63
C PRO A 111 0.41 1.18 -29.72
N GLY A 112 0.71 1.46 -30.98
CA GLY A 112 -0.11 1.03 -32.12
C GLY A 112 -0.22 2.01 -33.29
N ASP A 113 0.29 3.24 -33.17
CA ASP A 113 0.24 4.20 -34.28
C ASP A 113 1.42 4.00 -35.25
N THR A 114 1.32 2.97 -36.10
CA THR A 114 2.12 2.79 -37.32
C THR A 114 1.46 3.46 -38.52
N ARG A 115 1.29 4.78 -38.47
CA ARG A 115 1.11 5.63 -39.65
C ARG A 115 1.93 6.90 -39.54
#